data_AF-A0A356U037-F1
#
_entry.id   AF-A0A356U037-F1
#
_cell.length_a   1.000
_cell.length_b   1.000
_cell.length_c   1.000
_cell.angle_alpha   90.00
_cell.angle_beta   90.00
_cell.angle_gamma   90.00
#
_symmetry.space_group_name_H-M   'P 1'
#
loop_
_entity.id
_entity.type
_entity.pdbx_description
1 polymer ?
#
loop_
_entity_poly.entity_id
_entity_poly.type
_entity_poly.pdbx_seq_one_letter_code
_entity_poly.pdbx_strand_id
1 'polypeptide(L)' 'MSMMDGFDGQRGLDGEGSVQVHQDPSAQIVGAKVFSVYGKGGIGKSTTSSNLSDAFASLGKRVLQIGCDPKHDST' A
#
# COMPACT_ATOMS: atom_id res chain seq x y z
N MET A 1 5.91 -18.51 34.05
CA MET A 1 7.28 -17.98 33.83
C MET A 1 7.98 -19.01 32.95
N SER A 2 8.19 -18.84 31.65
CA SER A 2 8.64 -17.66 30.91
C SER A 2 7.77 -17.38 29.68
N MET A 3 7.24 -16.16 29.61
CA MET A 3 6.71 -15.56 28.39
C MET A 3 7.90 -15.10 27.55
N MET A 4 8.43 -15.91 26.62
CA MET A 4 9.46 -15.42 25.69
C MET A 4 9.78 -16.28 24.45
N ASP A 5 9.07 -17.37 24.16
CA ASP A 5 9.39 -18.25 23.01
C ASP A 5 8.39 -18.12 21.85
N GLY A 6 8.13 -16.89 21.37
CA GLY A 6 7.12 -16.65 20.33
C GLY A 6 7.42 -15.62 19.25
N PHE A 7 8.64 -15.04 19.19
CA PHE A 7 8.91 -13.87 18.34
C PHE A 7 10.15 -13.97 17.43
N ASP A 8 10.66 -15.18 17.17
CA ASP A 8 11.95 -15.35 16.47
C ASP A 8 11.85 -15.62 14.95
N GLY A 9 10.68 -15.47 14.33
CA GLY A 9 10.47 -15.77 12.91
C GLY A 9 10.48 -14.59 11.92
N GLN A 10 10.47 -13.32 12.37
CA GLN A 10 10.22 -12.16 11.48
C GLN A 10 11.28 -11.04 11.53
N ARG A 11 12.42 -11.27 12.17
CA ARG A 11 13.52 -10.29 12.19
C ARG A 11 14.22 -10.26 10.82
N GLY A 12 13.73 -9.41 9.91
CA GLY A 12 14.42 -9.08 8.65
C GLY A 12 13.55 -8.89 7.41
N LEU A 13 12.22 -9.02 7.51
CA LEU A 13 11.32 -8.83 6.37
C LEU A 13 10.76 -7.40 6.25
N ASP A 14 10.98 -6.58 7.27
CA ASP A 14 10.41 -5.25 7.40
C ASP A 14 11.53 -4.20 7.17
N GLY A 15 11.35 -3.30 6.20
CA GLY A 15 12.37 -2.29 5.83
C GLY A 15 12.65 -1.26 6.93
N GLU A 16 13.85 -0.66 6.91
CA GLU A 16 14.44 0.40 7.78
C GLU A 16 13.46 1.10 8.77
N GLY A 17 12.94 0.37 9.76
CA GLY A 17 12.13 0.92 10.86
C GLY A 17 10.61 0.99 10.63
N SER A 18 10.05 0.32 9.62
CA SER A 18 8.60 0.28 9.37
C SER A 18 8.03 -1.13 9.48
N VAL A 19 7.02 -1.33 10.32
CA VAL A 19 6.25 -2.59 10.37
C VAL A 19 5.54 -2.77 9.04
N GLN A 20 5.83 -3.86 8.33
CA GLN A 20 5.12 -4.18 7.10
C GLN A 20 3.89 -5.02 7.43
N VAL A 21 2.76 -4.67 6.82
CA VAL A 21 1.55 -5.50 6.89
C VAL A 21 1.73 -6.65 5.91
N HIS A 22 2.02 -7.83 6.44
CA HIS A 22 2.01 -9.07 5.68
C HIS A 22 0.54 -9.49 5.47
N GLN A 23 0.02 -9.27 4.26
CA GLN A 23 -1.31 -9.81 3.92
C GLN A 23 -1.24 -11.33 3.80
N ASP A 24 -2.29 -12.00 4.24
CA ASP A 24 -2.47 -13.43 3.99
C ASP A 24 -2.36 -13.69 2.47
N PRO A 25 -1.44 -14.56 2.01
CA PRO A 25 -1.25 -14.83 0.59
C PRO A 25 -2.48 -15.47 -0.06
N SER A 26 -3.42 -16.01 0.73
CA SER A 26 -4.71 -16.51 0.25
C SER A 26 -5.77 -15.41 0.07
N ALA A 27 -5.53 -14.21 0.58
CA ALA A 27 -6.45 -13.09 0.46
C ALA A 27 -6.60 -12.67 -1.01
N GLN A 28 -7.85 -12.63 -1.48
CA GLN A 28 -8.20 -12.15 -2.80
C GLN A 28 -8.94 -10.82 -2.68
N ILE A 29 -8.61 -9.87 -3.54
CA ILE A 29 -9.37 -8.63 -3.66
C ILE A 29 -10.69 -8.94 -4.38
N VAL A 30 -11.78 -9.12 -3.63
CA VAL A 30 -13.11 -9.41 -4.18
C VAL A 30 -13.99 -8.16 -4.13
N GLY A 31 -14.58 -7.80 -5.27
CA GLY A 31 -15.57 -6.71 -5.37
C GLY A 31 -14.99 -5.29 -5.43
N ALA A 32 -13.69 -5.09 -5.23
CA ALA A 32 -13.03 -3.81 -5.45
C ALA A 32 -12.53 -3.69 -6.91
N LYS A 33 -12.58 -2.46 -7.45
CA LYS A 33 -11.95 -2.15 -8.75
C LYS A 33 -10.50 -1.74 -8.49
N VAL A 34 -9.56 -2.44 -9.13
CA VAL A 34 -8.12 -2.19 -8.99
C VAL A 34 -7.62 -1.45 -10.23
N PHE A 35 -6.96 -0.32 -10.02
CA PHE A 35 -6.36 0.49 -11.08
C PHE A 35 -4.84 0.50 -10.92
N SER A 36 -4.12 0.56 -12.04
CA SER A 36 -2.67 0.69 -12.04
C SER A 36 -2.27 1.83 -12.97
N VAL A 37 -1.51 2.79 -12.43
CA VAL A 37 -1.16 4.04 -13.12
C VAL A 37 0.32 4.02 -13.48
N TYR A 38 0.62 4.02 -14.78
CA TYR A 38 1.98 3.96 -15.33
C TYR A 38 2.30 5.19 -16.19
N GLY A 39 3.59 5.38 -16.48
CA GLY A 39 4.08 6.51 -17.26
C GLY A 39 5.49 6.94 -16.86
N LYS A 40 6.09 7.80 -17.69
CA LYS A 40 7.43 8.35 -17.51
C LYS A 40 7.59 9.04 -16.13
N GLY A 41 8.83 9.08 -15.61
CA GLY A 41 9.14 9.88 -14.43
C GLY A 41 8.74 11.35 -14.62
N GLY A 42 8.07 11.93 -13.63
CA GLY A 42 7.63 13.33 -13.67
C GLY A 42 6.40 13.65 -14.54
N ILE A 43 5.75 12.66 -15.16
CA ILE A 43 4.55 12.91 -16.00
C ILE A 43 3.28 13.25 -15.20
N GLY A 44 3.33 13.14 -13.86
CA GLY A 44 2.20 13.42 -12.98
C GLY A 44 1.42 12.20 -12.48
N LYS A 45 1.99 10.99 -12.49
CA LYS A 45 1.32 9.77 -11.99
C LYS A 45 0.76 9.94 -10.57
N SER A 46 1.61 10.37 -9.62
CA SER A 46 1.21 10.60 -8.23
C SER A 46 0.12 11.68 -8.15
N THR A 47 0.27 12.77 -8.90
CA THR A 47 -0.75 13.84 -8.96
C THR A 47 -2.09 13.32 -9.45
N THR A 48 -2.11 12.50 -10.50
CA THR A 48 -3.35 11.90 -11.02
C THR A 48 -3.93 10.90 -10.04
N SER A 49 -3.11 10.05 -9.40
CA SER A 49 -3.62 9.06 -8.43
C SER A 49 -4.24 9.72 -7.20
N SER A 50 -3.61 10.75 -6.63
CA SER A 50 -4.15 11.44 -5.44
C SER A 50 -5.50 12.11 -5.73
N ASN A 51 -5.62 12.79 -6.89
CA ASN A 51 -6.88 13.40 -7.31
C ASN A 51 -7.97 12.35 -7.60
N LEU A 52 -7.61 11.22 -8.21
CA LEU A 52 -8.55 10.13 -8.46
C LEU A 52 -9.06 9.54 -7.14
N SER A 53 -8.16 9.38 -6.16
CA SER A 53 -8.51 8.90 -4.82
C SER A 53 -9.48 9.85 -4.12
N ASP A 54 -9.21 11.15 -4.14
CA ASP A 54 -10.08 12.18 -3.55
C ASP A 54 -11.45 12.25 -4.23
N ALA A 55 -11.48 12.15 -5.56
CA ALA A 55 -12.73 12.10 -6.32
C ALA A 55 -13.58 10.87 -5.96
N PHE A 56 -12.97 9.67 -5.83
CA PHE A 56 -13.71 8.48 -5.42
C PHE A 56 -14.19 8.54 -3.97
N ALA A 57 -13.38 9.11 -3.07
CA ALA A 57 -13.80 9.35 -1.69
C ALA A 57 -15.00 10.30 -1.62
N SER A 58 -14.96 11.39 -2.40
CA SER A 58 -16.07 12.36 -2.53
C SER A 58 -17.35 11.73 -3.09
N LEU A 59 -17.23 10.67 -3.90
CA LEU A 59 -18.35 9.86 -4.40
C LEU A 59 -18.80 8.77 -3.40
N GLY A 60 -18.33 8.81 -2.16
CA GLY A 60 -18.67 7.87 -1.09
C GLY A 60 -18.06 6.48 -1.26
N LYS A 61 -16.98 6.34 -2.03
CA LYS A 61 -16.27 5.06 -2.18
C LYS A 61 -15.15 4.96 -1.16
N ARG A 62 -14.90 3.74 -0.68
CA ARG A 62 -13.68 3.42 0.07
C ARG A 62 -12.54 3.26 -0.94
N VAL A 63 -11.44 3.96 -0.71
CA VAL A 63 -10.27 3.99 -1.60
C VAL A 63 -9.03 3.59 -0.82
N LEU A 64 -8.17 2.81 -1.46
CA LEU A 64 -6.82 2.51 -1.00
C LEU A 64 -5.85 2.91 -2.12
N GLN A 65 -4.99 3.89 -1.84
CA GLN A 65 -3.90 4.28 -2.73
C GLN A 65 -2.61 3.62 -2.26
N ILE A 66 -1.91 2.94 -3.16
CA ILE A 66 -0.61 2.33 -2.89
C ILE A 66 0.41 3.00 -3.82
N GLY A 67 1.37 3.70 -3.22
CA GLY A 67 2.53 4.23 -3.92
C GLY A 67 3.52 3.12 -4.24
N CYS A 68 3.86 2.93 -5.51
CA CYS A 68 4.85 1.95 -5.97
C CYS A 68 6.06 2.63 -6.64
N ASP A 69 6.35 3.89 -6.29
CA ASP A 69 7.51 4.62 -6.79
C ASP A 69 8.68 4.53 -5.77
N PRO A 70 9.90 4.16 -6.19
CA PRO A 70 11.06 4.13 -5.28
C PRO A 70 11.38 5.50 -4.66
N LYS A 71 10.84 6.59 -5.20
CA LYS A 71 10.99 7.96 -4.70
C LYS A 71 10.05 8.28 -3.52
N HIS A 72 9.10 7.40 -3.22
CA HIS A 72 8.23 7.44 -2.05
C HIS A 72 7.31 8.70 -1.94
N ASP A 73 7.03 9.36 -3.05
CA ASP A 73 6.31 10.64 -3.14
C ASP A 73 4.83 10.53 -3.57
N SER A 74 4.23 9.34 -3.46
CA SER A 74 2.80 9.13 -3.71
C SER A 74 2.03 9.12 -2.37
N THR A 75 1.31 10.20 -2.08
CA THR A 75 0.43 10.36 -0.89
C THR A 75 -1.03 10.45 -1.27
#